data_AF-A0A3B5MC77-F1
#
_entry.id   AF-A0A3B5MC77-F1
#
_cell.length_a   1.000
_cell.length_b   1.000
_cell.length_c   1.000
_cell.angle_alpha   90.00
_cell.angle_beta   90.00
_cell.angle_gamma   90.00
#
_symmetry.space_group_name_H-M   'P 1'
#
loop_
_entity.id
_entity.type
_entity.pdbx_description
1 polymer ?
#
loop_
_entity_poly.entity_id
_entity_poly.type
_entity_poly.pdbx_seq_one_letter_code
_entity_poly.pdbx_strand_id
1 'polypeptide(L)'
;AVGISFVQKKVVNVSESSANVTELFGLCLVYSGFSQALLNTQNKLGALVPNFTFNLGFSGKFYHTGTDEEDQGDDMLLQHRKDFWWFPHMWSHMQPHLFHNVSVLAEQMKLNRIFAQEHGIPTDMGYAVAPHHSGVYPVHTQLYEAWKSVWGIQVTSTEEYPHLRPARYRRGFIHNGIKVLPRQTCGLFTHTIFYNEYPGGSKELDKSIRGGELFLTVLLNPISIFMTHLSNYGNDRLGLYTFESLVKFVQCWTNLRLQTLPPVQLAEKYFQIFPEERNPLWQNPCHDKRHKDIWSKEKTCDRLPKFLIIGPQKTGTTALHSFLSLHPAITGSFPSTTTFEEIQFFSGVNYDNGIDWYMEFFPFPSNVSADFMFEKSANYFDSEMAPKRAAALLPRAKVLAVLINPTDRAYSWYQHQRAHQDPAALNNTFHAVVTAARSAPRALLVLQKRCLFPGAYASHLERWLQYYQPSQLHVVDGAVLRSNPVLVMEGIQRFLGITPIFNYTQALMYDDGKGFWCQRVEGARSKCLGKSKGRKYPEMSSESRAFLTEYYRDHNMELVRLLNRLGQPLPSWLHQELQNSR
;
A
#
# COMPACT_ATOMS: atom_id res chain seq x y z
N ALA A 1 12.14 -16.69 -16.27
CA ALA A 1 12.88 -15.72 -17.10
C ALA A 1 14.12 -15.25 -16.35
N VAL A 2 15.29 -15.22 -17.00
CA VAL A 2 16.51 -14.65 -16.42
C VAL A 2 16.73 -13.27 -17.03
N GLY A 3 16.72 -12.23 -16.20
CA GLY A 3 16.96 -10.85 -16.63
C GLY A 3 18.37 -10.39 -16.28
N ILE A 4 19.08 -9.84 -17.26
CA ILE A 4 20.41 -9.25 -17.14
C ILE A 4 20.25 -7.72 -17.20
N SER A 5 20.85 -6.99 -16.26
CA SER A 5 20.90 -5.52 -16.34
C SER A 5 22.30 -5.04 -16.74
N PHE A 6 22.40 -4.15 -17.74
CA PHE A 6 23.63 -3.53 -18.21
C PHE A 6 23.80 -2.14 -17.62
N VAL A 7 24.89 -1.97 -16.87
CA VAL A 7 25.31 -0.70 -16.29
C VAL A 7 26.84 -0.72 -16.22
N GLN A 8 27.51 -0.02 -17.12
CA GLN A 8 28.88 0.43 -16.90
C GLN A 8 28.81 1.69 -16.03
N LYS A 9 29.58 1.78 -14.94
CA LYS A 9 29.79 3.05 -14.22
C LYS A 9 31.29 3.31 -14.12
N LYS A 10 31.74 4.43 -14.69
CA LYS A 10 33.09 4.96 -14.45
C LYS A 10 33.23 5.40 -12.99
N VAL A 11 34.42 5.16 -12.45
CA VAL A 11 34.88 5.67 -11.15
C VAL A 11 34.77 7.19 -11.11
N VAL A 12 33.93 7.72 -10.22
CA VAL A 12 34.02 9.11 -9.79
C VAL A 12 34.29 9.09 -8.29
N ASN A 13 35.48 9.52 -7.90
CA ASN A 13 35.85 9.76 -6.51
C ASN A 13 34.85 10.70 -5.86
N VAL A 14 34.07 10.21 -4.90
CA VAL A 14 33.38 11.07 -3.94
C VAL A 14 33.63 10.49 -2.55
N SER A 15 34.51 11.15 -1.80
CA SER A 15 34.63 10.99 -0.36
C SER A 15 33.39 11.57 0.31
N GLU A 16 32.63 10.75 1.07
CA GLU A 16 32.23 11.06 2.45
C GLU A 16 31.32 9.98 3.05
N SER A 17 31.43 9.88 4.37
CA SER A 17 30.95 8.85 5.27
C SER A 17 29.43 8.81 5.49
N SER A 18 28.82 7.62 5.42
CA SER A 18 28.18 6.94 6.58
C SER A 18 27.31 5.75 6.15
N ALA A 19 27.50 4.63 6.87
CA ALA A 19 26.65 3.44 6.97
C ALA A 19 26.65 2.41 5.82
N ASN A 20 27.60 1.46 5.89
CA ASN A 20 27.50 0.07 5.39
C ASN A 20 27.01 -0.15 3.95
N VAL A 21 27.50 0.65 3.02
CA VAL A 21 27.77 0.20 1.65
C VAL A 21 29.21 0.59 1.37
N THR A 22 30.12 -0.37 1.48
CA THR A 22 31.51 -0.19 1.05
C THR A 22 31.47 -0.06 -0.47
N GLU A 23 31.39 1.18 -0.97
CA GLU A 23 31.57 1.49 -2.38
C GLU A 23 33.05 1.28 -2.72
N LEU A 24 33.33 0.09 -3.24
CA LEU A 24 34.53 -0.22 -4.00
C LEU A 24 34.09 -0.57 -5.42
N PHE A 25 34.59 0.24 -6.35
CA PHE A 25 34.33 0.19 -7.79
C PHE A 25 34.80 -1.15 -8.37
N GLY A 26 33.90 -1.85 -9.06
CA GLY A 26 34.16 -3.17 -9.65
C GLY A 26 34.18 -3.12 -11.17
N LEU A 27 35.36 -3.38 -11.75
CA LEU A 27 35.63 -3.64 -13.16
C LEU A 27 34.88 -4.90 -13.63
N CYS A 28 33.93 -4.81 -14.55
CA CYS A 28 33.52 -5.99 -15.33
C CYS A 28 32.80 -5.61 -16.63
N LEU A 29 33.28 -6.21 -17.72
CA LEU A 29 33.60 -5.55 -18.99
C LEU A 29 32.95 -6.34 -20.14
N VAL A 30 32.43 -5.67 -21.17
CA VAL A 30 31.83 -6.35 -22.34
C VAL A 30 32.96 -6.66 -23.33
N TYR A 31 33.69 -7.76 -23.15
CA TYR A 31 34.71 -8.15 -24.14
C TYR A 31 34.09 -8.82 -25.36
N SER A 32 34.77 -8.86 -26.51
CA SER A 32 34.29 -9.53 -27.73
C SER A 32 33.81 -10.98 -27.51
N GLY A 33 34.41 -11.74 -26.59
CA GLY A 33 33.96 -13.10 -26.24
C GLY A 33 32.63 -13.19 -25.46
N PHE A 34 32.09 -12.07 -24.97
CA PHE A 34 30.90 -11.98 -24.12
C PHE A 34 29.61 -12.32 -24.89
N SER A 35 29.35 -11.61 -25.99
CA SER A 35 28.13 -11.74 -26.78
C SER A 35 28.00 -13.16 -27.34
N GLN A 36 29.11 -13.73 -27.82
CA GLN A 36 29.14 -15.12 -28.29
C GLN A 36 28.85 -16.12 -27.16
N ALA A 37 29.35 -15.88 -25.95
CA ALA A 37 29.09 -16.76 -24.80
C ALA A 37 27.62 -16.73 -24.37
N LEU A 38 26.99 -15.55 -24.38
CA LEU A 38 25.56 -15.41 -24.15
C LEU A 38 24.74 -16.17 -25.19
N LEU A 39 25.01 -15.97 -26.48
CA LEU A 39 24.29 -16.66 -27.57
C LEU A 39 24.46 -18.18 -27.48
N ASN A 40 25.69 -18.65 -27.26
CA ASN A 40 25.96 -20.08 -27.11
C ASN A 40 25.19 -20.67 -25.93
N THR A 41 25.17 -19.98 -24.78
CA THR A 41 24.45 -20.44 -23.59
C THR A 41 22.94 -20.34 -23.78
N GLN A 42 22.44 -19.30 -24.44
CA GLN A 42 21.03 -19.15 -24.81
C GLN A 42 20.57 -20.32 -25.67
N ASN A 43 21.36 -20.74 -26.66
CA ASN A 43 21.03 -21.89 -27.51
C ASN A 43 21.00 -23.19 -26.71
N LYS A 44 21.99 -23.42 -25.85
CA LYS A 44 22.00 -24.60 -24.94
C LYS A 44 20.79 -24.60 -24.03
N LEU A 45 20.49 -23.47 -23.38
CA LEU A 45 19.33 -23.33 -22.50
C LEU A 45 18.02 -23.43 -23.27
N GLY A 46 17.95 -22.96 -24.51
CA GLY A 46 16.78 -23.07 -25.39
C GLY A 46 16.43 -24.52 -25.72
N ALA A 47 17.43 -25.40 -25.81
CA ALA A 47 17.21 -26.84 -25.97
C ALA A 47 16.65 -27.51 -24.71
N LEU A 48 16.88 -26.93 -23.52
CA LEU A 48 16.41 -27.47 -22.23
C LEU A 48 15.13 -26.78 -21.74
N VAL A 49 14.94 -25.51 -22.07
CA VAL A 49 13.84 -24.63 -21.66
C VAL A 49 13.29 -23.97 -22.92
N PRO A 50 12.14 -24.41 -23.44
CA PRO A 50 11.58 -23.86 -24.67
C PRO A 50 11.46 -22.34 -24.63
N ASN A 51 11.84 -21.71 -25.75
CA ASN A 51 11.82 -20.26 -25.97
C ASN A 51 12.70 -19.47 -24.99
N PHE A 52 13.76 -20.07 -24.44
CA PHE A 52 14.68 -19.34 -23.59
C PHE A 52 15.35 -18.20 -24.36
N THR A 53 15.18 -16.99 -23.83
CA THR A 53 15.80 -15.78 -24.35
C THR A 53 16.26 -14.93 -23.18
N PHE A 54 17.50 -14.45 -23.21
CA PHE A 54 17.98 -13.49 -22.22
C PHE A 54 17.27 -12.15 -22.42
N ASN A 55 16.90 -11.52 -21.30
CA ASN A 55 16.28 -10.20 -21.30
C ASN A 55 17.27 -9.17 -20.75
N LEU A 56 17.70 -8.23 -21.58
CA LEU A 56 18.82 -7.31 -21.36
C LEU A 56 18.33 -5.90 -21.05
N GLY A 57 18.74 -5.35 -19.91
CA GLY A 57 18.41 -4.00 -19.47
C GLY A 57 19.45 -2.99 -19.95
N PHE A 58 19.07 -1.91 -20.62
CA PHE A 58 20.06 -0.97 -21.18
C PHE A 58 19.96 0.45 -20.62
N SER A 59 21.13 1.09 -20.47
CA SER A 59 21.33 2.49 -20.09
C SER A 59 22.28 3.15 -21.09
N GLY A 60 21.74 3.88 -22.06
CA GLY A 60 22.52 4.35 -23.22
C GLY A 60 23.61 5.37 -22.91
N LYS A 61 23.61 6.04 -21.75
CA LYS A 61 24.67 7.00 -21.38
C LYS A 61 26.05 6.36 -21.36
N PHE A 62 26.12 5.06 -21.09
CA PHE A 62 27.38 4.36 -20.87
C PHE A 62 27.88 3.62 -22.10
N TYR A 63 27.15 3.67 -23.22
CA TYR A 63 27.63 3.10 -24.48
C TYR A 63 28.92 3.80 -24.92
N HIS A 64 29.92 3.00 -25.29
CA HIS A 64 31.24 3.48 -25.71
C HIS A 64 31.93 4.38 -24.66
N THR A 65 31.85 3.96 -23.40
CA THR A 65 32.55 4.66 -22.30
C THR A 65 33.67 3.85 -21.67
N GLY A 66 33.96 2.66 -22.22
CA GLY A 66 34.93 1.68 -21.75
C GLY A 66 36.32 1.82 -22.39
N THR A 67 37.04 0.69 -22.45
CA THR A 67 38.24 0.49 -23.27
C THR A 67 37.88 0.13 -24.71
N ASP A 68 38.85 0.17 -25.63
CA ASP A 68 38.62 -0.20 -27.05
C ASP A 68 38.05 -1.63 -27.16
N GLU A 69 38.49 -2.57 -26.32
CA GLU A 69 37.95 -3.93 -26.28
C GLU A 69 36.53 -4.01 -25.73
N GLU A 70 36.16 -3.12 -24.81
CA GLU A 70 34.80 -3.02 -24.27
C GLU A 70 33.83 -2.44 -25.29
N ASP A 71 34.25 -1.37 -25.96
CA ASP A 71 33.44 -0.69 -26.96
C ASP A 71 33.17 -1.61 -28.17
N GLN A 72 34.16 -2.45 -28.54
CA GLN A 72 33.96 -3.53 -29.51
C GLN A 72 32.93 -4.58 -29.05
N GLY A 73 32.90 -4.91 -27.75
CA GLY A 73 31.92 -5.84 -27.24
C GLY A 73 30.51 -5.25 -27.17
N ASP A 74 30.39 -3.96 -26.83
CA ASP A 74 29.14 -3.19 -26.93
C ASP A 74 28.60 -3.25 -28.36
N ASP A 75 29.46 -2.99 -29.35
CA ASP A 75 29.10 -3.08 -30.78
C ASP A 75 28.65 -4.48 -31.16
N MET A 76 29.37 -5.51 -30.70
CA MET A 76 29.01 -6.90 -30.96
C MET A 76 27.67 -7.27 -30.33
N LEU A 77 27.36 -6.77 -29.13
CA LEU A 77 26.06 -6.99 -28.50
C LEU A 77 24.93 -6.35 -29.32
N LEU A 78 25.15 -5.13 -29.83
CA LEU A 78 24.17 -4.43 -30.67
C LEU A 78 24.03 -5.07 -32.05
N GLN A 79 25.07 -5.68 -32.63
CA GLN A 79 24.96 -6.48 -33.85
C GLN A 79 23.94 -7.61 -33.68
N HIS A 80 23.88 -8.21 -32.48
CA HIS A 80 22.95 -9.28 -32.09
C HIS A 80 21.69 -8.81 -31.36
N ARG A 81 21.34 -7.51 -31.44
CA ARG A 81 20.19 -6.94 -30.70
C ARG A 81 18.84 -7.64 -30.94
N LYS A 82 18.64 -8.28 -32.10
CA LYS A 82 17.39 -9.00 -32.40
C LYS A 82 17.34 -10.40 -31.79
N ASP A 83 18.46 -10.92 -31.31
CA ASP A 83 18.57 -12.26 -30.71
C ASP A 83 18.25 -12.26 -29.21
N PHE A 84 18.03 -11.07 -28.62
CA PHE A 84 17.73 -10.87 -27.21
C PHE A 84 16.43 -10.09 -27.00
N TRP A 85 15.83 -10.25 -25.82
CA TRP A 85 14.82 -9.31 -25.34
C TRP A 85 15.49 -8.13 -24.67
N TRP A 86 14.83 -6.98 -24.69
CA TRP A 86 15.37 -5.75 -24.12
C TRP A 86 14.36 -5.05 -23.23
N PHE A 87 14.87 -4.33 -22.23
CA PHE A 87 14.09 -3.42 -21.41
C PHE A 87 14.87 -2.14 -21.08
N PRO A 88 14.21 -0.98 -20.99
CA PRO A 88 14.88 0.24 -20.58
C PRO A 88 15.24 0.19 -19.10
N HIS A 89 16.44 0.68 -18.75
CA HIS A 89 16.95 0.72 -17.39
C HIS A 89 17.43 2.12 -16.96
N MET A 90 16.74 3.16 -17.47
CA MET A 90 17.06 4.59 -17.34
C MET A 90 18.34 5.02 -18.07
N TRP A 91 18.41 6.27 -18.53
CA TRP A 91 19.54 6.76 -19.34
C TRP A 91 20.91 6.55 -18.68
N SER A 92 21.03 6.94 -17.42
CA SER A 92 22.28 6.93 -16.66
C SER A 92 22.19 6.13 -15.37
N HIS A 93 21.33 5.10 -15.37
CA HIS A 93 21.08 4.27 -14.20
C HIS A 93 20.66 5.07 -12.94
N MET A 94 19.91 6.15 -13.14
CA MET A 94 19.46 7.00 -12.04
C MET A 94 18.26 6.39 -11.32
N GLN A 95 18.28 6.51 -10.00
CA GLN A 95 17.23 5.99 -9.15
C GLN A 95 16.00 6.91 -9.22
N PRO A 96 14.80 6.41 -9.56
CA PRO A 96 13.63 7.26 -9.77
C PRO A 96 13.21 8.09 -8.56
N HIS A 97 13.38 7.59 -7.34
CA HIS A 97 12.98 8.32 -6.12
C HIS A 97 13.73 9.64 -5.88
N LEU A 98 14.84 9.86 -6.57
CA LEU A 98 15.63 11.10 -6.53
C LEU A 98 15.03 12.20 -7.40
N PHE A 99 14.00 11.89 -8.20
CA PHE A 99 13.29 12.86 -9.02
C PHE A 99 11.98 13.23 -8.36
N HIS A 100 11.68 14.52 -8.37
CA HIS A 100 10.45 15.06 -7.79
C HIS A 100 9.44 15.49 -8.88
N ASN A 101 9.95 15.72 -10.09
CA ASN A 101 9.20 16.19 -11.23
C ASN A 101 9.13 15.10 -12.30
N VAL A 102 7.90 14.68 -12.62
CA VAL A 102 7.62 13.66 -13.65
C VAL A 102 8.18 14.04 -15.01
N SER A 103 8.16 15.31 -15.39
CA SER A 103 8.70 15.78 -16.66
C SER A 103 10.21 15.59 -16.74
N VAL A 104 10.95 15.89 -15.67
CA VAL A 104 12.41 15.68 -15.62
C VAL A 104 12.75 14.20 -15.71
N LEU A 105 12.01 13.36 -14.97
CA LEU A 105 12.18 11.91 -15.03
C LEU A 105 11.88 11.37 -16.44
N ALA A 106 10.83 11.89 -17.08
CA ALA A 106 10.43 11.54 -18.44
C ALA A 106 11.48 11.96 -19.48
N GLU A 107 12.09 13.13 -19.36
CA GLU A 107 13.19 13.55 -20.25
C GLU A 107 14.38 12.58 -20.20
N GLN A 108 14.75 12.12 -19.00
CA GLN A 108 15.80 11.10 -18.84
C GLN A 108 15.42 9.77 -19.49
N MET A 109 14.14 9.39 -19.43
CA MET A 109 13.64 8.22 -20.15
C MET A 109 13.66 8.42 -21.67
N LYS A 110 13.36 9.63 -22.17
CA LYS A 110 13.38 9.96 -23.60
C LYS A 110 14.78 9.89 -24.19
N LEU A 111 15.82 10.35 -23.48
CA LEU A 111 17.22 10.18 -23.91
C LEU A 111 17.55 8.70 -24.16
N ASN A 112 17.15 7.83 -23.22
CA ASN A 112 17.36 6.39 -23.37
C ASN A 112 16.53 5.79 -24.52
N ARG A 113 15.35 6.35 -24.80
CA ARG A 113 14.51 5.94 -25.94
C ARG A 113 15.10 6.36 -27.28
N ILE A 114 15.66 7.56 -27.39
CA ILE A 114 16.35 8.04 -28.58
C ILE A 114 17.54 7.13 -28.89
N PHE A 115 18.35 6.83 -27.87
CA PHE A 115 19.46 5.88 -28.02
C PHE A 115 18.99 4.51 -28.56
N ALA A 116 17.91 3.96 -28.01
CA ALA A 116 17.35 2.70 -28.50
C ALA A 116 16.88 2.79 -29.96
N GLN A 117 16.33 3.92 -30.38
CA GLN A 117 15.89 4.15 -31.76
C GLN A 117 17.08 4.26 -32.72
N GLU A 118 18.11 5.03 -32.35
CA GLU A 118 19.34 5.22 -33.14
C GLU A 118 20.07 3.90 -33.36
N HIS A 119 20.08 3.01 -32.37
CA HIS A 119 20.75 1.72 -32.42
C HIS A 119 19.82 0.56 -32.80
N GLY A 120 18.55 0.83 -33.11
CA GLY A 120 17.56 -0.17 -33.52
C GLY A 120 17.30 -1.27 -32.49
N ILE A 121 17.34 -0.94 -31.20
CA ILE A 121 17.04 -1.85 -30.08
C ILE A 121 15.51 -2.02 -29.97
N PRO A 122 14.98 -3.27 -29.95
CA PRO A 122 13.55 -3.51 -29.73
C PRO A 122 13.06 -2.99 -28.37
N THR A 123 11.91 -2.32 -28.33
CA THR A 123 11.39 -1.66 -27.11
C THR A 123 9.90 -1.94 -26.85
N ASP A 124 9.33 -2.89 -27.59
CA ASP A 124 7.91 -3.25 -27.64
C ASP A 124 7.50 -4.33 -26.63
N MET A 125 8.44 -4.80 -25.80
CA MET A 125 8.19 -5.85 -24.79
C MET A 125 7.26 -5.41 -23.63
N GLY A 126 6.96 -4.12 -23.52
CA GLY A 126 6.09 -3.57 -22.46
C GLY A 126 6.62 -3.78 -21.04
N TYR A 127 7.93 -3.99 -20.90
CA TYR A 127 8.59 -4.32 -19.64
C TYR A 127 9.74 -3.36 -19.33
N ALA A 128 9.85 -2.94 -18.07
CA ALA A 128 10.97 -2.15 -17.57
C ALA A 128 11.36 -2.57 -16.17
N VAL A 129 12.58 -2.26 -15.76
CA VAL A 129 13.02 -2.38 -14.36
C VAL A 129 13.67 -1.07 -13.97
N ALA A 130 13.30 -0.52 -12.82
CA ALA A 130 13.96 0.68 -12.31
C ALA A 130 15.32 0.34 -11.69
N PRO A 131 16.34 1.19 -11.85
CA PRO A 131 17.59 1.08 -11.11
C PRO A 131 17.37 0.89 -9.61
N HIS A 132 18.02 -0.12 -9.04
CA HIS A 132 17.88 -0.53 -7.63
C HIS A 132 16.46 -0.86 -7.18
N HIS A 133 15.54 -1.13 -8.11
CA HIS A 133 14.10 -1.32 -7.85
C HIS A 133 13.40 -0.12 -7.18
N SER A 134 14.09 1.01 -7.14
CA SER A 134 13.59 2.21 -6.50
C SER A 134 12.36 2.76 -7.23
N GLY A 135 11.37 3.19 -6.45
CA GLY A 135 10.12 3.74 -6.96
C GLY A 135 9.14 2.69 -7.47
N VAL A 136 9.56 1.43 -7.65
CA VAL A 136 8.63 0.32 -7.92
C VAL A 136 7.91 -0.04 -6.63
N TYR A 137 8.68 -0.29 -5.56
CA TYR A 137 8.19 -0.40 -4.19
C TYR A 137 9.27 0.06 -3.19
N PRO A 138 8.99 1.00 -2.26
CA PRO A 138 7.75 1.78 -2.16
C PRO A 138 7.43 2.53 -3.45
N VAL A 139 6.15 2.61 -3.78
CA VAL A 139 5.68 3.22 -5.02
C VAL A 139 6.09 4.69 -5.06
N HIS A 140 6.59 5.11 -6.22
CA HIS A 140 6.80 6.50 -6.58
C HIS A 140 5.96 6.80 -7.82
N THR A 141 4.84 7.52 -7.64
CA THR A 141 3.82 7.69 -8.68
C THR A 141 4.38 8.22 -10.00
N GLN A 142 5.32 9.17 -9.93
CA GLN A 142 5.98 9.78 -11.09
C GLN A 142 6.68 8.73 -11.97
N LEU A 143 7.24 7.65 -11.38
CA LEU A 143 7.85 6.57 -12.15
C LEU A 143 6.82 5.84 -13.01
N TYR A 144 5.67 5.48 -12.44
CA TYR A 144 4.61 4.77 -13.15
C TYR A 144 3.99 5.64 -14.25
N GLU A 145 3.84 6.94 -14.02
CA GLU A 145 3.37 7.90 -15.03
C GLU A 145 4.36 8.09 -16.18
N ALA A 146 5.65 8.29 -15.87
CA ALA A 146 6.70 8.43 -16.88
C ALA A 146 6.88 7.13 -17.69
N TRP A 147 6.82 5.97 -17.05
CA TRP A 147 6.87 4.68 -17.73
C TRP A 147 5.72 4.46 -18.72
N LYS A 148 4.49 4.80 -18.35
CA LYS A 148 3.35 4.69 -19.27
C LYS A 148 3.47 5.68 -20.42
N SER A 149 3.82 6.93 -20.14
CA SER A 149 3.85 7.98 -21.16
C SER A 149 5.02 7.85 -22.13
N VAL A 150 6.22 7.49 -21.64
CA VAL A 150 7.43 7.43 -22.47
C VAL A 150 7.61 6.08 -23.13
N TRP A 151 7.26 4.98 -22.46
CA TRP A 151 7.59 3.63 -22.93
C TRP A 151 6.37 2.72 -23.13
N GLY A 152 5.19 3.09 -22.64
CA GLY A 152 4.02 2.21 -22.67
C GLY A 152 4.19 0.96 -21.81
N ILE A 153 4.91 1.04 -20.69
CA ILE A 153 5.17 -0.11 -19.81
C ILE A 153 3.87 -0.66 -19.23
N GLN A 154 3.74 -1.98 -19.27
CA GLN A 154 2.62 -2.74 -18.71
C GLN A 154 3.07 -3.66 -17.58
N VAL A 155 4.35 -4.04 -17.55
CA VAL A 155 4.92 -4.97 -16.57
C VAL A 155 6.24 -4.45 -16.02
N THR A 156 6.47 -4.66 -14.73
CA THR A 156 7.78 -4.49 -14.11
C THR A 156 8.02 -5.61 -13.09
N SER A 157 9.17 -5.61 -12.44
CA SER A 157 9.45 -6.52 -11.33
C SER A 157 10.20 -5.85 -10.20
N THR A 158 10.01 -6.36 -8.99
CA THR A 158 10.73 -5.90 -7.80
C THR A 158 11.02 -7.04 -6.84
N GLU A 159 12.14 -6.95 -6.14
CA GLU A 159 12.46 -7.79 -5.00
C GLU A 159 12.02 -7.18 -3.66
N GLU A 160 11.52 -5.94 -3.67
CA GLU A 160 11.28 -5.14 -2.48
C GLU A 160 9.88 -5.36 -1.87
N TYR A 161 8.93 -5.99 -2.58
CA TYR A 161 7.54 -6.13 -2.14
C TYR A 161 7.19 -7.53 -1.59
N PRO A 162 6.52 -7.63 -0.42
CA PRO A 162 6.22 -6.55 0.52
C PRO A 162 7.45 -6.15 1.32
N HIS A 163 8.48 -6.99 1.35
CA HIS A 163 9.80 -6.77 1.94
C HIS A 163 10.86 -7.51 1.13
N LEU A 164 12.11 -7.05 1.19
CA LEU A 164 13.24 -7.75 0.59
C LEU A 164 13.42 -9.16 1.16
N ARG A 165 13.20 -9.34 2.47
CA ARG A 165 13.34 -10.63 3.15
C ARG A 165 12.13 -10.93 4.06
N PRO A 166 11.76 -12.22 4.21
CA PRO A 166 12.32 -13.38 3.51
C PRO A 166 11.76 -13.49 2.07
N ALA A 167 12.57 -13.97 1.12
CA ALA A 167 12.23 -13.99 -0.30
C ALA A 167 10.94 -14.77 -0.62
N ARG A 168 10.65 -15.84 0.14
CA ARG A 168 9.44 -16.67 -0.02
C ARG A 168 8.11 -15.94 0.21
N TYR A 169 8.12 -14.76 0.82
CA TYR A 169 6.91 -13.94 1.02
C TYR A 169 6.78 -12.81 -0.01
N ARG A 170 7.73 -12.70 -0.94
CA ARG A 170 7.61 -11.76 -2.05
C ARG A 170 6.44 -12.18 -2.93
N ARG A 171 5.70 -11.19 -3.40
CA ARG A 171 4.48 -11.39 -4.18
C ARG A 171 4.32 -10.31 -5.24
N GLY A 172 3.38 -10.51 -6.14
CA GLY A 172 3.03 -9.51 -7.14
C GLY A 172 2.06 -8.46 -6.58
N PHE A 173 1.87 -7.39 -7.35
CA PHE A 173 0.73 -6.47 -7.21
C PHE A 173 0.47 -5.71 -8.51
N ILE A 174 -0.70 -5.10 -8.63
CA ILE A 174 -1.02 -4.19 -9.74
C ILE A 174 -1.18 -2.78 -9.18
N HIS A 175 -0.49 -1.83 -9.81
CA HIS A 175 -0.64 -0.42 -9.47
C HIS A 175 -0.62 0.46 -10.72
N ASN A 176 -1.56 1.40 -10.80
CA ASN A 176 -1.68 2.35 -11.92
C ASN A 176 -1.72 1.68 -13.32
N GLY A 177 -2.26 0.46 -13.40
CA GLY A 177 -2.34 -0.37 -14.61
C GLY A 177 -1.08 -1.19 -14.93
N ILE A 178 0.01 -1.05 -14.17
CA ILE A 178 1.25 -1.80 -14.35
C ILE A 178 1.24 -3.02 -13.42
N LYS A 179 1.51 -4.20 -13.98
CA LYS A 179 1.67 -5.47 -13.27
C LYS A 179 3.10 -5.59 -12.72
N VAL A 180 3.24 -5.68 -11.41
CA VAL A 180 4.52 -5.83 -10.72
C VAL A 180 4.70 -7.30 -10.33
N LEU A 181 5.74 -7.94 -10.84
CA LEU A 181 6.06 -9.34 -10.53
C LEU A 181 7.12 -9.46 -9.43
N PRO A 182 7.03 -10.47 -8.54
CA PRO A 182 8.06 -10.70 -7.54
C PRO A 182 9.33 -11.23 -8.20
N ARG A 183 10.45 -10.57 -7.90
CA ARG A 183 11.76 -10.97 -8.37
C ARG A 183 12.48 -11.81 -7.32
N GLN A 184 13.20 -12.83 -7.78
CA GLN A 184 13.97 -13.76 -6.97
C GLN A 184 15.48 -13.42 -7.04
N THR A 185 16.18 -13.69 -5.95
CA THR A 185 17.63 -13.60 -5.86
C THR A 185 18.26 -14.93 -6.26
N CYS A 186 19.41 -14.89 -6.93
CA CYS A 186 20.17 -16.09 -7.30
C CYS A 186 21.50 -16.23 -6.55
N GLY A 187 21.74 -15.39 -5.54
CA GLY A 187 23.00 -15.35 -4.80
C GLY A 187 24.17 -14.73 -5.56
N LEU A 188 23.98 -14.30 -6.81
CA LEU A 188 24.96 -13.52 -7.56
C LEU A 188 24.70 -12.04 -7.36
N PHE A 189 25.61 -11.37 -6.65
CA PHE A 189 25.55 -9.92 -6.45
C PHE A 189 26.41 -9.20 -7.49
N THR A 190 26.27 -7.88 -7.58
CA THR A 190 27.06 -7.06 -8.52
C THR A 190 28.57 -7.21 -8.34
N HIS A 191 29.03 -7.45 -7.11
CA HIS A 191 30.44 -7.63 -6.75
C HIS A 191 30.91 -9.10 -6.84
N THR A 192 30.01 -10.04 -7.11
CA THR A 192 30.36 -11.46 -7.24
C THR A 192 30.77 -11.74 -8.68
N ILE A 193 32.07 -11.58 -8.96
CA ILE A 193 32.65 -11.62 -10.31
C ILE A 193 33.40 -12.94 -10.55
N PHE A 194 34.19 -13.37 -9.56
CA PHE A 194 35.02 -14.58 -9.66
C PHE A 194 34.45 -15.73 -8.85
N TYR A 195 34.60 -16.95 -9.36
CA TYR A 195 34.02 -18.16 -8.79
C TYR A 195 34.53 -18.44 -7.37
N ASN A 196 35.83 -18.25 -7.16
CA ASN A 196 36.47 -18.48 -5.87
C ASN A 196 36.18 -17.37 -4.86
N GLU A 197 35.66 -16.23 -5.29
CA GLU A 197 35.30 -15.09 -4.45
C GLU A 197 33.80 -15.03 -4.14
N TYR A 198 33.04 -16.06 -4.54
CA TYR A 198 31.64 -16.19 -4.13
C TYR A 198 31.53 -16.10 -2.60
N PRO A 199 30.53 -15.38 -2.03
CA PRO A 199 30.37 -15.30 -0.58
C PRO A 199 30.26 -16.70 0.07
N GLY A 200 31.24 -17.05 0.90
CA GLY A 200 31.35 -18.40 1.50
C GLY A 200 32.14 -19.42 0.67
N GLY A 201 32.71 -19.01 -0.47
CA GLY A 201 33.52 -19.80 -1.38
C GLY A 201 32.70 -20.47 -2.50
N SER A 202 33.41 -20.94 -3.53
CA SER A 202 32.83 -21.60 -4.71
C SER A 202 31.89 -22.77 -4.40
N LYS A 203 32.21 -23.56 -3.35
CA LYS A 203 31.37 -24.66 -2.89
C LYS A 203 29.98 -24.22 -2.44
N GLU A 204 29.82 -23.01 -1.92
CA GLU A 204 28.51 -22.50 -1.51
C GLU A 204 27.63 -22.14 -2.72
N LEU A 205 28.22 -21.63 -3.81
CA LEU A 205 27.49 -21.45 -5.08
C LEU A 205 27.01 -22.80 -5.61
N ASP A 206 27.90 -23.79 -5.67
CA ASP A 206 27.55 -25.15 -6.11
C ASP A 206 26.46 -25.78 -5.25
N LYS A 207 26.55 -25.63 -3.93
CA LYS A 207 25.53 -26.11 -2.99
C LYS A 207 24.20 -25.40 -3.18
N SER A 208 24.20 -24.09 -3.43
CA SER A 208 22.98 -23.33 -3.74
C SER A 208 22.28 -23.86 -5.00
N ILE A 209 23.06 -24.20 -6.04
CA ILE A 209 22.57 -24.77 -7.30
C ILE A 209 22.09 -26.22 -7.14
N ARG A 210 22.84 -27.06 -6.40
CA ARG A 210 22.64 -28.51 -6.30
C ARG A 210 21.89 -28.89 -5.03
N GLY A 211 20.62 -28.53 -4.97
CA GLY A 211 19.72 -28.87 -3.85
C GLY A 211 19.59 -27.80 -2.78
N GLY A 212 20.34 -26.69 -2.88
CA GLY A 212 20.27 -25.56 -1.96
C GLY A 212 19.25 -24.48 -2.33
N GLU A 213 19.50 -23.24 -1.90
CA GLU A 213 18.54 -22.13 -1.96
C GLU A 213 18.04 -21.83 -3.38
N LEU A 214 18.94 -21.78 -4.38
CA LEU A 214 18.55 -21.47 -5.75
C LEU A 214 17.71 -22.59 -6.37
N PHE A 215 18.06 -23.86 -6.12
CA PHE A 215 17.22 -25.00 -6.51
C PHE A 215 15.84 -24.94 -5.86
N LEU A 216 15.79 -24.76 -4.53
CA LEU A 216 14.54 -24.67 -3.79
C LEU A 216 13.68 -23.50 -4.26
N THR A 217 14.30 -22.39 -4.68
CA THR A 217 13.59 -21.25 -5.26
C THR A 217 12.86 -21.64 -6.54
N VAL A 218 13.50 -22.38 -7.45
CA VAL A 218 12.82 -22.87 -8.68
C VAL A 218 11.78 -23.94 -8.36
N LEU A 219 12.06 -24.83 -7.41
CA LEU A 219 11.17 -25.92 -7.03
C LEU A 219 9.87 -25.42 -6.39
N LEU A 220 9.95 -24.38 -5.56
CA LEU A 220 8.82 -23.90 -4.75
C LEU A 220 8.07 -22.73 -5.39
N ASN A 221 8.62 -22.09 -6.43
CA ASN A 221 7.96 -20.96 -7.10
C ASN A 221 7.53 -21.36 -8.52
N PRO A 222 6.22 -21.34 -8.84
CA PRO A 222 5.74 -21.69 -10.17
C PRO A 222 6.19 -20.68 -11.24
N ILE A 223 6.55 -19.46 -10.83
CA ILE A 223 7.12 -18.42 -11.67
C ILE A 223 8.40 -17.91 -11.02
N SER A 224 9.51 -17.98 -11.76
CA SER A 224 10.80 -17.44 -11.33
C SER A 224 11.30 -16.37 -12.27
N ILE A 225 11.63 -15.21 -11.70
CA ILE A 225 12.27 -14.08 -12.37
C ILE A 225 13.55 -13.81 -11.61
N PHE A 226 14.70 -14.03 -12.23
CA PHE A 226 15.98 -13.83 -11.55
C PHE A 226 16.61 -12.49 -11.90
N MET A 227 17.24 -11.88 -10.91
CA MET A 227 18.13 -10.75 -11.10
C MET A 227 19.57 -11.21 -11.24
N THR A 228 20.21 -10.71 -12.30
CA THR A 228 21.66 -10.77 -12.50
C THR A 228 22.13 -9.46 -13.14
N HIS A 229 23.42 -9.19 -13.05
CA HIS A 229 24.04 -7.98 -13.56
C HIS A 229 25.09 -8.34 -14.60
N LEU A 230 25.41 -7.38 -15.48
CA LEU A 230 26.46 -7.51 -16.48
C LEU A 230 27.74 -8.14 -15.94
N SER A 231 28.17 -7.73 -14.74
CA SER A 231 29.38 -8.24 -14.10
C SER A 231 29.37 -9.74 -13.82
N ASN A 232 28.19 -10.35 -13.68
CA ASN A 232 28.07 -11.80 -13.49
C ASN A 232 28.31 -12.59 -14.78
N TYR A 233 28.32 -11.93 -15.94
CA TYR A 233 28.49 -12.56 -17.26
C TYR A 233 29.83 -12.22 -17.92
N GLY A 234 30.59 -11.27 -17.36
CA GLY A 234 32.01 -11.07 -17.69
C GLY A 234 32.91 -12.11 -17.01
N ASN A 235 34.24 -11.93 -17.08
CA ASN A 235 35.27 -12.75 -16.40
C ASN A 235 34.94 -14.26 -16.34
N ASP A 236 34.65 -14.82 -15.15
CA ASP A 236 34.37 -16.25 -14.93
C ASP A 236 32.98 -16.70 -15.42
N ARG A 237 32.17 -15.77 -15.93
CA ARG A 237 30.83 -16.00 -16.51
C ARG A 237 29.90 -16.75 -15.55
N LEU A 238 29.94 -16.37 -14.27
CA LEU A 238 29.20 -17.02 -13.19
C LEU A 238 27.70 -17.14 -13.46
N GLY A 239 27.08 -16.15 -14.07
CA GLY A 239 25.68 -16.18 -14.48
C GLY A 239 25.38 -17.34 -15.44
N LEU A 240 26.23 -17.53 -16.46
CA LEU A 240 26.09 -18.62 -17.43
C LEU A 240 26.25 -19.98 -16.73
N TYR A 241 27.32 -20.13 -15.94
CA TYR A 241 27.59 -21.35 -15.18
C TYR A 241 26.41 -21.72 -14.25
N THR A 242 25.93 -20.73 -13.50
CA THR A 242 24.89 -20.91 -12.49
C THR A 242 23.59 -21.40 -13.11
N PHE A 243 23.08 -20.74 -14.14
CA PHE A 243 21.79 -21.11 -14.74
C PHE A 243 21.87 -22.34 -15.63
N GLU A 244 22.98 -22.57 -16.36
CA GLU A 244 23.17 -23.81 -17.12
C GLU A 244 23.20 -25.02 -16.17
N SER A 245 23.94 -24.92 -15.06
CA SER A 245 24.03 -25.98 -14.05
C SER A 245 22.71 -26.19 -13.32
N LEU A 246 22.00 -25.12 -12.96
CA LEU A 246 20.70 -25.19 -12.30
C LEU A 246 19.66 -25.90 -13.16
N VAL A 247 19.52 -25.52 -14.43
CA VAL A 247 18.53 -26.13 -15.33
C VAL A 247 18.82 -27.62 -15.54
N LYS A 248 20.08 -27.98 -15.76
CA LYS A 248 20.49 -29.40 -15.87
C LYS A 248 20.17 -30.17 -14.59
N PHE A 249 20.45 -29.58 -13.42
CA PHE A 249 20.16 -30.22 -12.14
C PHE A 249 18.65 -30.39 -11.92
N VAL A 250 17.84 -29.37 -12.19
CA VAL A 250 16.38 -29.43 -12.08
C VAL A 250 15.80 -30.52 -12.97
N GLN A 251 16.25 -30.63 -14.23
CA GLN A 251 15.78 -31.68 -15.15
C GLN A 251 16.22 -33.09 -14.73
N CYS A 252 17.43 -33.22 -14.17
CA CYS A 252 17.95 -34.51 -13.73
C CYS A 252 17.22 -35.04 -12.48
N TRP A 253 16.82 -34.14 -11.57
CA TRP A 253 16.30 -34.52 -10.25
C TRP A 253 14.81 -34.28 -10.07
N THR A 254 14.12 -33.69 -11.05
CA THR A 254 12.69 -33.40 -10.97
C THR A 254 11.99 -33.67 -12.30
N ASN A 255 10.66 -33.78 -12.27
CA ASN A 255 9.82 -33.85 -13.47
C ASN A 255 9.29 -32.46 -13.89
N LEU A 256 9.89 -31.37 -13.40
CA LEU A 256 9.44 -30.02 -13.71
C LEU A 256 9.69 -29.69 -15.19
N ARG A 257 8.66 -29.18 -15.86
CA ARG A 257 8.76 -28.66 -17.21
C ARG A 257 8.94 -27.15 -17.15
N LEU A 258 10.18 -26.71 -17.38
CA LEU A 258 10.50 -25.30 -17.44
C LEU A 258 10.11 -24.71 -18.79
N GLN A 259 9.57 -23.51 -18.80
CA GLN A 259 9.23 -22.76 -20.02
C GLN A 259 9.56 -21.28 -19.82
N THR A 260 9.97 -20.61 -20.89
CA THR A 260 10.14 -19.16 -20.91
C THR A 260 8.94 -18.49 -21.55
N LEU A 261 8.39 -17.47 -20.89
CA LEU A 261 7.34 -16.61 -21.42
C LEU A 261 7.85 -15.16 -21.50
N PRO A 262 7.45 -14.40 -22.53
CA PRO A 262 7.65 -12.95 -22.58
C PRO A 262 7.08 -12.26 -21.34
N PRO A 263 7.64 -11.13 -20.87
CA PRO A 263 7.25 -10.50 -19.61
C PRO A 263 5.75 -10.22 -19.45
N VAL A 264 5.07 -9.72 -20.51
CA VAL A 264 3.61 -9.48 -20.48
C VAL A 264 2.83 -10.78 -20.28
N GLN A 265 3.15 -11.81 -21.04
CA GLN A 265 2.50 -13.12 -20.93
C GLN A 265 2.80 -13.80 -19.58
N LEU A 266 4.03 -13.64 -19.08
CA LEU A 266 4.42 -14.12 -17.76
C LEU A 266 3.61 -13.44 -16.65
N ALA A 267 3.36 -12.13 -16.79
CA ALA A 267 2.55 -11.39 -15.83
C ALA A 267 1.08 -11.82 -15.87
N GLU A 268 0.49 -12.03 -17.05
CA GLU A 268 -0.85 -12.59 -17.16
C GLU A 268 -0.92 -13.96 -16.47
N LYS A 269 0.06 -14.83 -16.74
CA LYS A 269 0.12 -16.15 -16.11
C LYS A 269 0.24 -16.04 -14.58
N TYR A 270 1.03 -15.09 -14.08
CA TYR A 270 1.18 -14.85 -12.64
C TYR A 270 -0.15 -14.52 -11.98
N PHE A 271 -0.87 -13.50 -12.46
CA PHE A 271 -2.14 -13.08 -11.87
C PHE A 271 -3.34 -13.96 -12.25
N GLN A 272 -3.14 -14.98 -13.09
CA GLN A 272 -4.05 -16.11 -13.25
C GLN A 272 -3.84 -17.14 -12.13
N ILE A 273 -2.59 -17.41 -11.73
CA ILE A 273 -2.26 -18.34 -10.64
C ILE A 273 -2.55 -17.72 -9.27
N PHE A 274 -2.27 -16.43 -9.10
CA PHE A 274 -2.39 -15.68 -7.85
C PHE A 274 -3.36 -14.48 -8.00
N PRO A 275 -4.67 -14.71 -8.21
CA PRO A 275 -5.65 -13.64 -8.43
C PRO A 275 -5.80 -12.69 -7.21
N GLU A 276 -5.57 -13.19 -6.00
CA GLU A 276 -5.63 -12.45 -4.74
C GLU A 276 -4.50 -11.41 -4.61
N GLU A 277 -3.39 -11.61 -5.30
CA GLU A 277 -2.23 -10.72 -5.25
C GLU A 277 -2.36 -9.52 -6.18
N ARG A 278 -3.43 -9.42 -6.97
CA ARG A 278 -3.69 -8.23 -7.80
C ARG A 278 -3.76 -6.96 -6.97
N ASN A 279 -4.42 -7.05 -5.82
CA ASN A 279 -4.63 -5.92 -4.93
C ASN A 279 -3.43 -5.78 -3.99
N PRO A 280 -2.74 -4.64 -3.99
CA PRO A 280 -1.63 -4.42 -3.08
C PRO A 280 -2.09 -4.43 -1.63
N LEU A 281 -1.14 -4.65 -0.73
CA LEU A 281 -1.24 -4.34 0.69
C LEU A 281 -0.05 -3.46 1.04
N TRP A 282 -0.30 -2.16 1.11
CA TRP A 282 0.68 -1.11 1.37
C TRP A 282 1.26 -1.26 2.78
N GLN A 283 2.54 -1.63 2.87
CA GLN A 283 3.27 -1.63 4.14
C GLN A 283 3.73 -0.22 4.48
N ASN A 284 4.01 0.01 5.75
CA ASN A 284 4.67 1.24 6.20
C ASN A 284 6.13 1.29 5.69
N PRO A 285 6.50 2.19 4.76
CA PRO A 285 7.87 2.27 4.22
C PRO A 285 8.93 2.59 5.29
N CYS A 286 8.52 3.13 6.43
CA CYS A 286 9.41 3.60 7.48
C CYS A 286 9.86 2.52 8.45
N HIS A 287 9.18 1.36 8.44
CA HIS A 287 9.57 0.22 9.28
C HIS A 287 10.63 -0.67 8.63
N ASP A 288 10.97 -0.41 7.37
CA ASP A 288 11.99 -1.12 6.64
C ASP A 288 13.08 -0.13 6.23
N LYS A 289 14.32 -0.37 6.70
CA LYS A 289 15.47 0.50 6.42
C LYS A 289 15.67 0.64 4.91
N ARG A 290 15.58 -0.47 4.17
CA ARG A 290 15.80 -0.49 2.73
C ARG A 290 14.75 0.33 2.00
N HIS A 291 13.48 0.17 2.38
CA HIS A 291 12.39 0.96 1.80
C HIS A 291 12.57 2.44 2.06
N LYS A 292 12.96 2.83 3.28
CA LYS A 292 13.25 4.23 3.62
C LYS A 292 14.39 4.80 2.77
N ASP A 293 15.45 4.04 2.54
CA ASP A 293 16.62 4.47 1.76
C ASP A 293 16.30 4.70 0.27
N ILE A 294 15.30 4.01 -0.28
CA ILE A 294 14.86 4.14 -1.68
C ILE A 294 13.53 4.87 -1.85
N TRP A 295 13.05 5.52 -0.78
CA TRP A 295 11.86 6.37 -0.79
C TRP A 295 12.26 7.82 -1.07
N SER A 296 11.36 8.58 -1.69
CA SER A 296 11.67 9.97 -2.04
C SER A 296 11.91 10.81 -0.78
N LYS A 297 12.95 11.64 -0.78
CA LYS A 297 13.31 12.51 0.36
C LYS A 297 12.24 13.56 0.70
N GLU A 298 11.36 13.87 -0.25
CA GLU A 298 10.20 14.73 0.00
C GLU A 298 9.12 14.03 0.83
N LYS A 299 9.22 12.72 1.06
CA LYS A 299 8.24 11.96 1.82
C LYS A 299 8.78 11.69 3.22
N THR A 300 7.90 11.88 4.21
CA THR A 300 8.21 11.57 5.61
C THR A 300 7.09 10.77 6.25
N CYS A 301 7.47 9.89 7.15
CA CYS A 301 6.60 9.09 8.00
C CYS A 301 5.73 9.98 8.90
N ASP A 302 6.24 11.15 9.26
CA ASP A 302 5.59 12.11 10.14
C ASP A 302 4.34 12.73 9.50
N ARG A 303 4.19 12.59 8.18
CA ARG A 303 3.02 13.00 7.41
C ARG A 303 1.87 11.98 7.45
N LEU A 304 2.10 10.78 7.99
CA LEU A 304 1.04 9.78 8.16
C LEU A 304 0.25 10.03 9.45
N PRO A 305 -1.08 9.77 9.47
CA PRO A 305 -1.90 10.03 10.64
C PRO A 305 -1.53 9.10 11.80
N LYS A 306 -1.46 9.67 13.00
CA LYS A 306 -1.20 8.96 14.25
C LYS A 306 -2.44 8.27 14.82
N PHE A 307 -3.63 8.68 14.37
CA PHE A 307 -4.87 8.01 14.77
C PHE A 307 -5.97 8.12 13.71
N LEU A 308 -6.93 7.21 13.78
CA LEU A 308 -8.05 7.09 12.85
C LEU A 308 -9.38 7.15 13.61
N ILE A 309 -10.33 7.95 13.12
CA ILE A 309 -11.73 7.89 13.57
C ILE A 309 -12.51 7.02 12.58
N ILE A 310 -12.78 5.79 12.98
CA ILE A 310 -13.22 4.75 12.04
C ILE A 310 -14.73 4.72 11.82
N GLY A 311 -15.53 5.44 12.63
CA GLY A 311 -16.98 5.39 12.56
C GLY A 311 -17.63 4.89 13.86
N PRO A 312 -18.79 4.21 13.75
CA PRO A 312 -19.61 4.07 12.54
C PRO A 312 -20.25 5.39 12.06
N GLN A 313 -20.90 5.34 10.91
CA GLN A 313 -21.72 6.46 10.44
C GLN A 313 -22.86 6.76 11.42
N LYS A 314 -23.22 8.05 11.50
CA LYS A 314 -24.37 8.59 12.26
C LYS A 314 -24.23 8.62 13.78
N THR A 315 -23.01 8.49 14.31
CA THR A 315 -22.75 8.47 15.75
C THR A 315 -22.13 9.75 16.31
N GLY A 316 -21.95 10.79 15.49
CA GLY A 316 -21.34 12.07 15.90
C GLY A 316 -19.88 12.26 15.47
N THR A 317 -19.36 11.40 14.59
CA THR A 317 -17.97 11.45 14.13
C THR A 317 -17.54 12.77 13.48
N THR A 318 -18.42 13.49 12.80
CA THR A 318 -18.10 14.84 12.29
C THR A 318 -17.98 15.86 13.42
N ALA A 319 -18.78 15.75 14.49
CA ALA A 319 -18.64 16.62 15.66
C ALA A 319 -17.31 16.36 16.36
N LEU A 320 -16.97 15.08 16.55
CA LEU A 320 -15.69 14.70 17.12
C LEU A 320 -14.51 15.22 16.29
N HIS A 321 -14.56 15.05 14.96
CA HIS A 321 -13.56 15.62 14.05
C HIS A 321 -13.43 17.15 14.26
N SER A 322 -14.54 17.89 14.21
CA SER A 322 -14.52 19.35 14.37
C SER A 322 -13.98 19.80 15.73
N PHE A 323 -14.27 19.07 16.81
CA PHE A 323 -13.75 19.41 18.14
C PHE A 323 -12.25 19.08 18.26
N LEU A 324 -11.79 17.95 17.71
CA LEU A 324 -10.36 17.63 17.69
C LEU A 324 -9.55 18.70 16.96
N SER A 325 -10.06 19.22 15.84
CA SER A 325 -9.41 20.30 15.08
C SER A 325 -9.33 21.65 15.80
N LEU A 326 -9.91 21.80 16.99
CA LEU A 326 -9.72 23.00 17.82
C LEU A 326 -8.41 22.95 18.63
N HIS A 327 -7.83 21.77 18.79
CA HIS A 327 -6.59 21.61 19.54
C HIS A 327 -5.39 22.06 18.68
N PRO A 328 -4.53 22.97 19.17
CA PRO A 328 -3.44 23.53 18.36
C PRO A 328 -2.41 22.50 17.87
N ALA A 329 -2.21 21.41 18.63
CA ALA A 329 -1.33 20.30 18.24
C ALA A 329 -2.01 19.16 17.43
N ILE A 330 -3.31 19.26 17.11
CA ILE A 330 -4.02 18.22 16.34
C ILE A 330 -4.41 18.77 14.99
N THR A 331 -4.04 18.06 13.93
CA THR A 331 -4.30 18.47 12.55
C THR A 331 -5.14 17.41 11.84
N GLY A 332 -6.34 17.80 11.40
CA GLY A 332 -7.17 16.93 10.58
C GLY A 332 -6.66 16.86 9.13
N SER A 333 -7.05 15.83 8.41
CA SER A 333 -6.82 15.73 6.97
C SER A 333 -7.47 16.88 6.20
N PHE A 334 -6.87 17.26 5.08
CA PHE A 334 -7.49 18.16 4.11
C PHE A 334 -8.78 17.56 3.55
N PRO A 335 -9.77 18.39 3.21
CA PRO A 335 -11.03 17.89 2.68
C PRO A 335 -10.85 17.33 1.26
N SER A 336 -11.51 16.22 1.00
CA SER A 336 -11.71 15.68 -0.35
C SER A 336 -12.84 16.42 -1.07
N THR A 337 -12.67 16.64 -2.38
CA THR A 337 -13.70 17.24 -3.24
C THR A 337 -14.92 16.33 -3.44
N THR A 338 -14.76 15.01 -3.25
CA THR A 338 -15.80 14.00 -3.47
C THR A 338 -16.39 13.46 -2.17
N THR A 339 -15.57 13.36 -1.13
CA THR A 339 -15.92 12.73 0.15
C THR A 339 -15.86 13.69 1.35
N PHE A 340 -15.69 14.99 1.09
CA PHE A 340 -15.71 16.07 2.09
C PHE A 340 -14.68 15.85 3.20
N GLU A 341 -15.09 15.80 4.47
CA GLU A 341 -14.20 15.58 5.61
C GLU A 341 -13.61 14.16 5.69
N GLU A 342 -14.01 13.23 4.82
CA GLU A 342 -13.55 11.84 4.83
C GLU A 342 -12.60 11.55 3.66
N ILE A 343 -11.56 10.75 3.89
CA ILE A 343 -10.64 10.30 2.83
C ILE A 343 -11.15 9.01 2.18
N GLN A 344 -11.69 8.09 3.00
CA GLN A 344 -12.19 6.78 2.58
C GLN A 344 -11.14 5.92 1.84
N PHE A 345 -9.88 6.02 2.26
CA PHE A 345 -8.75 5.30 1.66
C PHE A 345 -8.82 3.79 1.90
N PHE A 346 -8.95 3.33 3.15
CA PHE A 346 -8.79 1.91 3.48
C PHE A 346 -9.99 1.02 3.11
N SER A 347 -11.17 1.60 2.90
CA SER A 347 -12.45 0.86 2.79
C SER A 347 -12.90 0.54 1.37
N GLY A 348 -12.26 1.12 0.33
CA GLY A 348 -12.76 1.01 -1.04
C GLY A 348 -11.70 1.20 -2.11
N VAL A 349 -12.15 1.79 -3.23
CA VAL A 349 -11.37 1.97 -4.48
C VAL A 349 -10.24 3.00 -4.35
N ASN A 350 -10.37 3.96 -3.44
CA ASN A 350 -9.33 4.97 -3.19
C ASN A 350 -8.01 4.33 -2.72
N TYR A 351 -8.06 3.12 -2.16
CA TYR A 351 -6.87 2.38 -1.73
C TYR A 351 -5.88 2.11 -2.88
N ASP A 352 -6.40 1.92 -4.10
CA ASP A 352 -5.60 1.54 -5.26
C ASP A 352 -4.77 2.71 -5.80
N ASN A 353 -5.10 3.95 -5.40
CA ASN A 353 -4.34 5.16 -5.71
C ASN A 353 -2.97 5.21 -5.00
N GLY A 354 -2.74 4.35 -4.00
CA GLY A 354 -1.44 4.20 -3.34
C GLY A 354 -1.18 5.17 -2.19
N ILE A 355 -0.01 5.00 -1.55
CA ILE A 355 0.38 5.76 -0.35
C ILE A 355 0.57 7.25 -0.67
N ASP A 356 1.10 7.59 -1.85
CA ASP A 356 1.36 8.97 -2.25
C ASP A 356 0.07 9.79 -2.26
N TRP A 357 -0.98 9.26 -2.90
CA TRP A 357 -2.32 9.86 -2.90
C TRP A 357 -2.87 10.02 -1.49
N TYR A 358 -2.67 9.04 -0.60
CA TYR A 358 -3.12 9.15 0.78
C TYR A 358 -2.38 10.26 1.56
N MET A 359 -1.07 10.40 1.34
CA MET A 359 -0.25 11.42 1.98
C MET A 359 -0.62 12.84 1.54
N GLU A 360 -1.14 13.03 0.32
CA GLU A 360 -1.59 14.35 -0.17
C GLU A 360 -2.65 15.01 0.72
N PHE A 361 -3.43 14.21 1.47
CA PHE A 361 -4.42 14.70 2.41
C PHE A 361 -3.86 15.25 3.72
N PHE A 362 -2.55 15.16 3.94
CA PHE A 362 -1.92 15.62 5.17
C PHE A 362 -0.92 16.74 4.87
N PRO A 363 -0.82 17.76 5.74
CA PRO A 363 0.20 18.78 5.59
C PRO A 363 1.59 18.20 5.80
N PHE A 364 2.61 18.90 5.30
CA PHE A 364 3.98 18.62 5.73
C PHE A 364 4.12 19.01 7.21
N PRO A 365 4.66 18.12 8.05
CA PRO A 365 4.87 18.43 9.47
C PRO A 365 5.75 19.68 9.60
N SER A 366 5.34 20.62 10.45
CA SER A 366 6.20 21.76 10.78
C SER A 366 7.22 21.36 11.85
N ASN A 367 8.44 21.90 11.80
CA ASN A 367 9.47 21.64 12.83
C ASN A 367 9.09 22.20 14.22
N VAL A 368 7.96 22.90 14.36
CA VAL A 368 7.63 23.76 15.51
C VAL A 368 6.58 23.14 16.44
N SER A 369 5.86 22.09 16.02
CA SER A 369 4.95 21.34 16.89
C SER A 369 4.91 19.86 16.53
N ALA A 370 4.79 19.01 17.56
CA ALA A 370 4.45 17.61 17.37
C ALA A 370 3.00 17.51 16.86
N ASP A 371 2.82 17.57 15.54
CA ASP A 371 1.50 17.51 14.94
C ASP A 371 0.93 16.09 15.09
N PHE A 372 -0.20 15.98 15.77
CA PHE A 372 -1.02 14.77 15.81
C PHE A 372 -1.97 14.81 14.62
N MET A 373 -1.53 14.23 13.51
CA MET A 373 -2.36 14.12 12.32
C MET A 373 -3.40 13.02 12.46
N PHE A 374 -4.62 13.25 11.96
CA PHE A 374 -5.67 12.25 11.96
C PHE A 374 -6.57 12.35 10.74
N GLU A 375 -7.22 11.25 10.41
CA GLU A 375 -8.35 11.25 9.49
C GLU A 375 -9.60 10.66 10.13
N LYS A 376 -10.73 10.95 9.51
CA LYS A 376 -12.03 10.40 9.90
C LYS A 376 -12.72 9.85 8.67
N SER A 377 -13.00 8.55 8.68
CA SER A 377 -13.74 7.89 7.59
C SER A 377 -14.70 6.88 8.20
N ALA A 378 -15.97 7.27 8.30
CA ALA A 378 -16.94 6.51 9.10
C ALA A 378 -17.36 5.17 8.49
N ASN A 379 -16.95 4.90 7.23
CA ASN A 379 -17.13 3.64 6.53
C ASN A 379 -15.99 2.62 6.81
N TYR A 380 -14.99 2.98 7.63
CA TYR A 380 -13.94 2.06 8.03
C TYR A 380 -14.45 1.03 9.05
N PHE A 381 -15.35 1.44 9.95
CA PHE A 381 -15.84 0.63 11.06
C PHE A 381 -16.43 -0.71 10.60
N ASP A 382 -17.33 -0.68 9.62
CA ASP A 382 -18.02 -1.88 9.11
C ASP A 382 -17.28 -2.56 7.95
N SER A 383 -16.22 -1.96 7.39
CA SER A 383 -15.43 -2.50 6.28
C SER A 383 -14.63 -3.74 6.66
N GLU A 384 -14.70 -4.78 5.84
CA GLU A 384 -13.96 -6.04 6.06
C GLU A 384 -12.46 -5.87 5.83
N MET A 385 -12.07 -5.04 4.86
CA MET A 385 -10.66 -4.87 4.46
C MET A 385 -9.93 -3.75 5.20
N ALA A 386 -10.67 -2.75 5.73
CA ALA A 386 -10.05 -1.58 6.32
C ALA A 386 -9.12 -1.89 7.51
N PRO A 387 -9.45 -2.79 8.46
CA PRO A 387 -8.54 -3.11 9.57
C PRO A 387 -7.18 -3.63 9.11
N LYS A 388 -7.17 -4.62 8.19
CA LYS A 388 -5.95 -5.22 7.64
C LYS A 388 -5.11 -4.20 6.89
N ARG A 389 -5.75 -3.38 6.04
CA ARG A 389 -5.08 -2.35 5.23
C ARG A 389 -4.52 -1.22 6.09
N ALA A 390 -5.30 -0.76 7.07
CA ALA A 390 -4.87 0.27 8.02
C ALA A 390 -3.70 -0.22 8.86
N ALA A 391 -3.75 -1.45 9.39
CA ALA A 391 -2.66 -1.98 10.21
C ALA A 391 -1.36 -2.21 9.41
N ALA A 392 -1.44 -2.58 8.13
CA ALA A 392 -0.25 -2.72 7.29
C ALA A 392 0.50 -1.39 7.11
N LEU A 393 -0.23 -0.29 6.89
CA LEU A 393 0.35 1.03 6.68
C LEU A 393 0.61 1.79 7.99
N LEU A 394 -0.27 1.65 8.98
CA LEU A 394 -0.34 2.43 10.22
C LEU A 394 -0.43 1.51 11.45
N PRO A 395 0.51 0.58 11.67
CA PRO A 395 0.39 -0.42 12.75
C PRO A 395 0.42 0.20 14.15
N ARG A 396 0.99 1.41 14.30
CA ARG A 396 1.07 2.14 15.57
C ARG A 396 -0.06 3.15 15.78
N ALA A 397 -0.95 3.33 14.80
CA ALA A 397 -2.03 4.29 14.94
C ALA A 397 -2.97 3.92 16.08
N LYS A 398 -3.53 4.93 16.74
CA LYS A 398 -4.67 4.75 17.65
C LYS A 398 -5.97 4.73 16.83
N VAL A 399 -6.99 4.06 17.34
CA VAL A 399 -8.28 3.84 16.67
C VAL A 399 -9.39 4.34 17.58
N LEU A 400 -10.18 5.30 17.09
CA LEU A 400 -11.33 5.87 17.80
C LEU A 400 -12.63 5.39 17.14
N ALA A 401 -13.52 4.79 17.92
CA ALA A 401 -14.86 4.38 17.48
C ALA A 401 -15.92 5.07 18.34
N VAL A 402 -16.89 5.75 17.72
CA VAL A 402 -17.94 6.50 18.43
C VAL A 402 -19.25 5.73 18.38
N LEU A 403 -19.77 5.30 19.53
CA LEU A 403 -20.98 4.48 19.61
C LEU A 403 -22.14 5.23 20.26
N ILE A 404 -23.33 5.13 19.68
CA ILE A 404 -24.61 5.55 20.29
C ILE A 404 -25.54 4.34 20.35
N ASN A 405 -26.75 4.48 20.90
CA ASN A 405 -27.73 3.41 20.84
C ASN A 405 -27.95 2.92 19.38
N PRO A 406 -27.78 1.61 19.09
CA PRO A 406 -27.81 1.09 17.72
C PRO A 406 -29.18 1.28 17.05
N THR A 407 -30.25 1.34 17.84
CA THR A 407 -31.61 1.67 17.39
C THR A 407 -31.68 3.10 16.85
N ASP A 408 -31.18 4.08 17.59
CA ASP A 408 -31.16 5.48 17.16
C ASP A 408 -30.18 5.71 16.01
N ARG A 409 -29.06 4.97 15.97
CA ARG A 409 -28.09 4.97 14.85
C ARG A 409 -28.75 4.51 13.56
N ALA A 410 -29.50 3.40 13.59
CA ALA A 410 -30.21 2.86 12.44
C ALA A 410 -31.26 3.87 11.93
N TYR A 411 -32.02 4.48 12.83
CA TYR A 411 -33.01 5.50 12.47
C TYR A 411 -32.37 6.75 11.88
N SER A 412 -31.25 7.22 12.45
CA SER A 412 -30.50 8.35 11.92
C SER A 412 -29.95 8.08 10.51
N TRP A 413 -29.59 6.83 10.19
CA TRP A 413 -29.20 6.42 8.83
C TRP A 413 -30.39 6.46 7.87
N TYR A 414 -31.54 5.91 8.24
CA TYR A 414 -32.76 6.01 7.44
C TYR A 414 -33.15 7.46 7.13
N GLN A 415 -33.15 8.34 8.15
CA GLN A 415 -33.44 9.76 7.97
C GLN A 415 -32.39 10.47 7.11
N HIS A 416 -31.14 10.02 7.18
CA HIS A 416 -30.09 10.51 6.28
C HIS A 416 -30.39 10.16 4.82
N GLN A 417 -30.81 8.94 4.53
CA GLN A 417 -31.16 8.50 3.18
C GLN A 417 -32.39 9.25 2.64
N ARG A 418 -33.42 9.47 3.47
CA ARG A 418 -34.56 10.32 3.10
C ARG A 418 -34.14 11.74 2.73
N ALA A 419 -33.24 12.34 3.52
CA ALA A 419 -32.73 13.68 3.23
C ALA A 419 -31.90 13.77 1.94
N HIS A 420 -31.38 12.65 1.45
CA HIS A 420 -30.69 12.54 0.16
C HIS A 420 -31.60 11.99 -0.95
N GLN A 421 -32.92 11.98 -0.72
CA GLN A 421 -33.93 11.58 -1.69
C GLN A 421 -33.78 10.13 -2.19
N ASP A 422 -33.28 9.24 -1.33
CA ASP A 422 -33.24 7.81 -1.61
C ASP A 422 -34.67 7.25 -1.81
N PRO A 423 -35.02 6.70 -2.98
CA PRO A 423 -36.38 6.25 -3.26
C PRO A 423 -36.88 5.15 -2.31
N ALA A 424 -36.00 4.23 -1.90
CA ALA A 424 -36.38 3.17 -0.98
C ALA A 424 -36.72 3.73 0.41
N ALA A 425 -35.98 4.75 0.86
CA ALA A 425 -36.24 5.41 2.13
C ALA A 425 -37.46 6.34 2.10
N LEU A 426 -37.75 6.97 0.96
CA LEU A 426 -38.93 7.84 0.79
C LEU A 426 -40.24 7.05 0.67
N ASN A 427 -40.21 5.92 -0.04
CA ASN A 427 -41.41 5.13 -0.34
C ASN A 427 -41.80 4.15 0.77
N ASN A 428 -40.95 3.96 1.79
CA ASN A 428 -41.19 3.01 2.88
C ASN A 428 -41.03 3.69 4.23
N THR A 429 -41.89 3.33 5.18
CA THR A 429 -41.74 3.75 6.58
C THR A 429 -40.50 3.10 7.20
N PHE A 430 -39.95 3.68 8.28
CA PHE A 430 -38.80 3.09 8.95
C PHE A 430 -39.10 1.67 9.45
N HIS A 431 -40.30 1.44 9.99
CA HIS A 431 -40.73 0.12 10.44
C HIS A 431 -40.67 -0.90 9.29
N ALA A 432 -41.27 -0.59 8.15
CA ALA A 432 -41.27 -1.46 6.97
C ALA A 432 -39.85 -1.74 6.43
N VAL A 433 -38.93 -0.78 6.57
CA VAL A 433 -37.52 -0.99 6.22
C VAL A 433 -36.86 -2.00 7.15
N VAL A 434 -37.00 -1.85 8.47
CA VAL A 434 -36.28 -2.70 9.44
C VAL A 434 -36.87 -4.11 9.54
N THR A 435 -38.17 -4.28 9.29
CA THR A 435 -38.86 -5.58 9.30
C THR A 435 -38.98 -6.24 7.93
N ALA A 436 -38.36 -5.67 6.89
CA ALA A 436 -38.44 -6.19 5.52
C ALA A 436 -38.06 -7.69 5.45
N ALA A 437 -38.96 -8.50 4.88
CA ALA A 437 -38.74 -9.92 4.68
C ALA A 437 -37.72 -10.17 3.54
N ARG A 438 -37.11 -11.37 3.50
CA ARG A 438 -36.12 -11.73 2.47
C ARG A 438 -36.65 -11.66 1.03
N SER A 439 -37.96 -11.74 0.84
CA SER A 439 -38.65 -11.60 -0.46
C SER A 439 -38.86 -10.13 -0.89
N ALA A 440 -38.52 -9.16 -0.04
CA ALA A 440 -38.69 -7.74 -0.34
C ALA A 440 -37.79 -7.27 -1.50
N PRO A 441 -38.14 -6.14 -2.15
CA PRO A 441 -37.33 -5.58 -3.23
C PRO A 441 -35.87 -5.35 -2.82
N ARG A 442 -34.94 -5.58 -3.77
CA ARG A 442 -33.50 -5.51 -3.51
C ARG A 442 -33.06 -4.17 -2.90
N ALA A 443 -33.60 -3.05 -3.39
CA ALA A 443 -33.28 -1.72 -2.87
C ALA A 443 -33.66 -1.56 -1.39
N LEU A 444 -34.81 -2.10 -0.98
CA LEU A 444 -35.27 -2.08 0.41
C LEU A 444 -34.37 -2.94 1.31
N LEU A 445 -33.97 -4.13 0.85
CA LEU A 445 -33.04 -5.01 1.57
C LEU A 445 -31.64 -4.40 1.73
N VAL A 446 -31.16 -3.67 0.71
CA VAL A 446 -29.88 -2.92 0.81
C VAL A 446 -29.99 -1.82 1.86
N LEU A 447 -31.08 -1.05 1.85
CA LEU A 447 -31.33 -0.02 2.86
C LEU A 447 -31.43 -0.60 4.26
N GLN A 448 -32.21 -1.66 4.45
CA GLN A 448 -32.32 -2.41 5.71
C GLN A 448 -30.95 -2.85 6.21
N LYS A 449 -30.14 -3.50 5.35
CA LYS A 449 -28.79 -3.93 5.71
C LYS A 449 -27.92 -2.75 6.16
N ARG A 450 -27.97 -1.59 5.48
CA ARG A 450 -27.19 -0.40 5.86
C ARG A 450 -27.68 0.25 7.16
N CYS A 451 -28.97 0.16 7.48
CA CYS A 451 -29.53 0.56 8.77
C CYS A 451 -29.05 -0.36 9.90
N LEU A 452 -29.16 -1.69 9.73
CA LEU A 452 -28.99 -2.66 10.80
C LEU A 452 -27.56 -3.16 10.99
N PHE A 453 -26.90 -3.59 9.92
CA PHE A 453 -25.62 -4.29 9.99
C PHE A 453 -24.54 -3.50 10.74
N PRO A 454 -24.30 -2.20 10.48
CA PRO A 454 -23.26 -1.46 11.19
C PRO A 454 -23.57 -1.18 12.67
N GLY A 455 -24.77 -1.53 13.15
CA GLY A 455 -25.17 -1.51 14.56
C GLY A 455 -24.67 -2.72 15.37
N ALA A 456 -24.17 -3.78 14.72
CA ALA A 456 -23.60 -4.96 15.37
C ALA A 456 -22.18 -4.69 15.89
N TYR A 457 -22.05 -3.75 16.84
CA TYR A 457 -20.79 -3.12 17.21
C TYR A 457 -19.69 -4.10 17.65
N ALA A 458 -20.02 -5.10 18.46
CA ALA A 458 -19.05 -6.09 18.93
C ALA A 458 -18.32 -6.81 17.79
N SER A 459 -19.07 -7.30 16.79
CA SER A 459 -18.53 -8.01 15.63
C SER A 459 -17.58 -7.16 14.79
N HIS A 460 -17.85 -5.85 14.70
CA HIS A 460 -16.99 -4.91 13.99
C HIS A 460 -15.72 -4.60 14.79
N LEU A 461 -15.84 -4.33 16.09
CA LEU A 461 -14.70 -4.06 16.95
C LEU A 461 -13.76 -5.27 17.06
N GLU A 462 -14.29 -6.49 17.15
CA GLU A 462 -13.48 -7.73 17.14
C GLU A 462 -12.64 -7.84 15.86
N ARG A 463 -13.18 -7.45 14.70
CA ARG A 463 -12.41 -7.40 13.45
C ARG A 463 -11.24 -6.41 13.52
N TRP A 464 -11.43 -5.25 14.14
CA TRP A 464 -10.34 -4.30 14.35
C TRP A 464 -9.29 -4.85 15.34
N LEU A 465 -9.73 -5.56 16.37
CA LEU A 465 -8.87 -6.17 17.39
C LEU A 465 -8.06 -7.39 16.88
N GLN A 466 -8.39 -7.95 15.71
CA GLN A 466 -7.51 -8.92 15.03
C GLN A 466 -6.19 -8.30 14.57
N TYR A 467 -6.14 -6.98 14.39
CA TYR A 467 -4.99 -6.27 13.81
C TYR A 467 -4.41 -5.18 14.73
N TYR A 468 -5.22 -4.61 15.62
CA TYR A 468 -4.80 -3.60 16.58
C TYR A 468 -4.86 -4.13 18.01
N GLN A 469 -3.90 -3.73 18.84
CA GLN A 469 -3.91 -4.08 20.25
C GLN A 469 -5.10 -3.41 20.97
N PRO A 470 -5.66 -4.03 22.03
CA PRO A 470 -6.70 -3.41 22.86
C PRO A 470 -6.37 -1.98 23.32
N SER A 471 -5.10 -1.73 23.68
CA SER A 471 -4.62 -0.41 24.12
C SER A 471 -4.54 0.65 23.00
N GLN A 472 -4.72 0.25 21.75
CA GLN A 472 -4.81 1.14 20.59
C GLN A 472 -6.25 1.48 20.21
N LEU A 473 -7.26 0.83 20.79
CA LEU A 473 -8.67 1.10 20.52
C LEU A 473 -9.28 1.90 21.67
N HIS A 474 -10.02 2.96 21.37
CA HIS A 474 -10.83 3.68 22.36
C HIS A 474 -12.26 3.85 21.85
N VAL A 475 -13.20 3.35 22.65
CA VAL A 475 -14.64 3.48 22.40
C VAL A 475 -15.15 4.76 23.06
N VAL A 476 -15.61 5.69 22.22
CA VAL A 476 -16.20 6.95 22.63
C VAL A 476 -17.71 6.76 22.80
N ASP A 477 -18.22 7.15 23.97
CA ASP A 477 -19.66 7.26 24.20
C ASP A 477 -20.22 8.48 23.45
N GLY A 478 -20.96 8.22 22.38
CA GLY A 478 -21.58 9.25 21.56
C GLY A 478 -22.74 9.98 22.25
N ALA A 479 -23.37 9.39 23.27
CA ALA A 479 -24.38 10.07 24.07
C ALA A 479 -23.72 11.15 24.94
N VAL A 480 -22.58 10.83 25.56
CA VAL A 480 -21.76 11.79 26.32
C VAL A 480 -21.11 12.82 25.39
N LEU A 481 -20.63 12.43 24.20
CA LEU A 481 -20.13 13.41 23.21
C LEU A 481 -21.19 14.46 22.86
N ARG A 482 -22.47 14.06 22.81
CA ARG A 482 -23.59 14.96 22.53
C ARG A 482 -23.94 15.84 23.72
N SER A 483 -23.94 15.31 24.95
CA SER A 483 -24.40 16.04 26.15
C SER A 483 -23.27 16.80 26.87
N ASN A 484 -22.08 16.23 26.93
CA ASN A 484 -20.88 16.78 27.57
C ASN A 484 -19.60 16.43 26.75
N PRO A 485 -19.36 17.11 25.61
CA PRO A 485 -18.20 16.85 24.77
C PRO A 485 -16.87 17.13 25.48
N VAL A 486 -16.81 18.07 26.43
CA VAL A 486 -15.58 18.40 27.16
C VAL A 486 -14.99 17.16 27.84
N LEU A 487 -15.83 16.39 28.55
CA LEU A 487 -15.40 15.16 29.22
C LEU A 487 -14.82 14.12 28.24
N VAL A 488 -15.48 13.97 27.07
CA VAL A 488 -15.00 13.06 26.02
C VAL A 488 -13.65 13.52 25.48
N MET A 489 -13.50 14.81 25.20
CA MET A 489 -12.28 15.37 24.64
C MET A 489 -11.10 15.26 25.61
N GLU A 490 -11.31 15.42 26.92
CA GLU A 490 -10.29 15.13 27.93
C GLU A 490 -9.84 13.66 27.91
N GLY A 491 -10.80 12.72 27.84
CA GLY A 491 -10.51 11.29 27.76
C GLY A 491 -9.68 10.94 26.52
N ILE A 492 -10.02 11.52 25.37
CA ILE A 492 -9.30 11.31 24.12
C ILE A 492 -7.88 11.89 24.18
N GLN A 493 -7.69 13.09 24.74
CA GLN A 493 -6.36 13.67 24.92
C GLN A 493 -5.45 12.77 25.77
N ARG A 494 -5.98 12.23 26.88
CA ARG A 494 -5.24 11.27 27.73
C ARG A 494 -4.93 9.98 26.98
N PHE A 495 -5.89 9.43 26.25
CA PHE A 495 -5.69 8.21 25.46
C PHE A 495 -4.65 8.38 24.34
N LEU A 496 -4.62 9.54 23.69
CA LEU A 496 -3.64 9.89 22.65
C LEU A 496 -2.28 10.30 23.23
N GLY A 497 -2.19 10.56 24.55
CA GLY A 497 -0.96 11.01 25.20
C GLY A 497 -0.56 12.43 24.82
N ILE A 498 -1.54 13.30 24.54
CA ILE A 498 -1.29 14.68 24.10
C ILE A 498 -0.94 15.56 25.30
N THR A 499 0.15 16.31 25.17
CA THR A 499 0.63 17.29 26.16
C THR A 499 1.08 18.58 25.49
N PRO A 500 0.70 19.77 25.99
CA PRO A 500 -0.23 20.01 27.11
C PRO A 500 -1.69 19.71 26.73
N ILE A 501 -2.54 19.46 27.74
CA ILE A 501 -3.98 19.27 27.55
C ILE A 501 -4.64 20.62 27.21
N PHE A 502 -5.41 20.65 26.14
CA PHE A 502 -6.25 21.77 25.73
C PHE A 502 -7.56 21.81 26.52
N ASN A 503 -7.89 23.00 27.01
CA ASN A 503 -9.10 23.23 27.80
C ASN A 503 -10.33 23.50 26.90
N TYR A 504 -11.08 22.43 26.61
CA TYR A 504 -12.28 22.51 25.78
C TYR A 504 -13.45 23.30 26.38
N THR A 505 -13.46 23.59 27.70
CA THR A 505 -14.51 24.44 28.32
C THR A 505 -14.48 25.88 27.81
N GLN A 506 -13.31 26.34 27.36
CA GLN A 506 -13.11 27.68 26.81
C GLN A 506 -13.43 27.73 25.30
N ALA A 507 -13.31 26.59 24.61
CA ALA A 507 -13.47 26.50 23.16
C ALA A 507 -14.86 26.03 22.71
N LEU A 508 -15.66 25.44 23.60
CA LEU A 508 -16.99 24.91 23.29
C LEU A 508 -18.08 25.62 24.10
N MET A 509 -19.27 25.73 23.50
CA MET A 509 -20.47 26.21 24.17
C MET A 509 -21.71 25.48 23.65
N TYR A 510 -22.72 25.32 24.49
CA TYR A 510 -24.03 24.83 24.05
C TYR A 510 -24.82 25.95 23.39
N ASP A 511 -25.40 25.69 22.22
CA ASP A 511 -26.26 26.65 21.51
C ASP A 511 -27.70 26.14 21.55
N ASP A 512 -28.57 26.85 22.29
CA ASP A 512 -29.98 26.45 22.47
C ASP A 512 -30.77 26.45 21.17
N GLY A 513 -30.44 27.36 20.25
CA GLY A 513 -31.09 27.44 18.94
C GLY A 513 -30.77 26.25 18.06
N LYS A 514 -29.52 25.77 18.12
CA LYS A 514 -29.08 24.55 17.43
C LYS A 514 -29.50 23.28 18.18
N GLY A 515 -29.54 23.30 19.51
CA GLY A 515 -29.74 22.14 20.38
C GLY A 515 -28.52 21.22 20.48
N PHE A 516 -27.31 21.74 20.21
CA PHE A 516 -26.06 21.00 20.24
C PHE A 516 -24.89 21.89 20.67
N TRP A 517 -23.80 21.27 21.08
CA TRP A 517 -22.53 21.95 21.34
C TRP A 517 -21.87 22.44 20.04
N CYS A 518 -21.34 23.66 20.09
CA CYS A 518 -20.73 24.38 18.99
C CYS A 518 -19.38 24.99 19.41
N GLN A 519 -18.57 25.37 18.44
CA GLN A 519 -17.33 26.10 18.70
C GLN A 519 -17.66 27.52 19.17
N ARG A 520 -17.00 27.95 20.26
CA ARG A 520 -17.02 29.33 20.74
C ARG A 520 -16.11 30.19 19.85
N VAL A 521 -16.61 31.37 19.47
CA VAL A 521 -15.85 32.37 18.69
C VAL A 521 -15.92 33.68 19.45
N GLU A 522 -14.79 34.32 19.70
CA GLU A 522 -14.75 35.61 20.39
C GLU A 522 -15.47 36.69 19.57
N GLY A 523 -16.35 37.45 20.21
CA GLY A 523 -17.07 38.58 19.59
C GLY A 523 -18.14 38.22 18.55
N ALA A 524 -18.47 36.94 18.35
CA ALA A 524 -19.45 36.49 17.35
C ALA A 524 -20.40 35.39 17.88
N ARG A 525 -21.45 35.09 17.10
CA ARG A 525 -22.34 33.94 17.35
C ARG A 525 -21.55 32.63 17.21
N SER A 526 -21.93 31.62 17.98
CA SER A 526 -21.30 30.30 18.00
C SER A 526 -21.16 29.69 16.58
N LYS A 527 -20.05 29.00 16.31
CA LYS A 527 -19.82 28.29 15.04
C LYS A 527 -20.27 26.83 15.18
N CYS A 528 -21.51 26.58 14.79
CA CYS A 528 -22.13 25.27 14.83
C CYS A 528 -21.89 24.43 13.57
N LEU A 529 -22.03 23.11 13.68
CA LEU A 529 -22.08 22.22 12.52
C LEU A 529 -23.25 22.55 11.59
N GLY A 530 -23.05 22.33 10.28
CA GLY A 530 -24.03 22.64 9.24
C GLY A 530 -25.39 21.96 9.40
N LYS A 531 -26.38 22.39 8.59
CA LYS A 531 -27.78 21.92 8.65
C LYS A 531 -27.94 20.40 8.49
N SER A 532 -27.00 19.74 7.81
CA SER A 532 -26.98 18.29 7.61
C SER A 532 -26.60 17.49 8.87
N LYS A 533 -26.14 18.15 9.95
CA LYS A 533 -25.76 17.53 11.22
C LYS A 533 -26.74 18.00 12.32
N GLY A 534 -27.32 17.04 13.05
CA GLY A 534 -28.41 17.32 13.99
C GLY A 534 -29.73 17.69 13.31
N ARG A 535 -30.15 16.94 12.28
CA ARG A 535 -31.43 17.19 11.59
C ARG A 535 -32.58 17.01 12.56
N LYS A 536 -33.59 17.90 12.46
CA LYS A 536 -34.88 17.73 13.14
C LYS A 536 -35.75 16.81 12.28
N TYR A 537 -36.19 15.70 12.83
CA TYR A 537 -37.09 14.75 12.20
C TYR A 537 -38.02 14.15 13.27
N PRO A 538 -39.18 13.58 12.89
CA PRO A 538 -40.12 12.99 13.84
C PRO A 538 -39.45 11.92 14.71
N GLU A 539 -39.93 11.76 15.94
CA GLU A 539 -39.52 10.66 16.80
C GLU A 539 -39.83 9.30 16.17
N MET A 540 -39.02 8.30 16.53
CA MET A 540 -39.21 6.93 16.07
C MET A 540 -40.49 6.34 16.67
N SER A 541 -41.25 5.56 15.89
CA SER A 541 -42.43 4.87 16.43
C SER A 541 -42.03 3.89 17.55
N SER A 542 -42.90 3.75 18.55
CA SER A 542 -42.73 2.81 19.67
C SER A 542 -42.55 1.37 19.18
N GLU A 543 -43.32 0.97 18.16
CA GLU A 543 -43.24 -0.33 17.50
C GLU A 543 -41.85 -0.59 16.88
N SER A 544 -41.29 0.37 16.13
CA SER A 544 -39.96 0.23 15.55
C SER A 544 -38.87 0.17 16.63
N ARG A 545 -39.04 0.96 17.71
CA ARG A 545 -38.09 0.96 18.83
C ARG A 545 -38.10 -0.40 19.55
N ALA A 546 -39.28 -0.94 19.87
CA ALA A 546 -39.42 -2.24 20.50
C ALA A 546 -38.80 -3.37 19.65
N PHE A 547 -39.09 -3.39 18.35
CA PHE A 547 -38.48 -4.35 17.42
C PHE A 547 -36.95 -4.28 17.42
N LEU A 548 -36.38 -3.07 17.37
CA LEU A 548 -34.92 -2.91 17.32
C LEU A 548 -34.23 -3.19 18.65
N THR A 549 -34.86 -2.85 19.78
CA THR A 549 -34.37 -3.22 21.12
C THR A 549 -34.28 -4.74 21.25
N GLU A 550 -35.28 -5.49 20.77
CA GLU A 550 -35.21 -6.95 20.73
C GLU A 550 -34.12 -7.43 19.77
N TYR A 551 -34.09 -6.91 18.53
CA TYR A 551 -33.11 -7.27 17.50
C TYR A 551 -31.65 -7.09 17.97
N TYR A 552 -31.35 -6.02 18.70
CA TYR A 552 -30.00 -5.73 19.17
C TYR A 552 -29.69 -6.31 20.56
N ARG A 553 -30.62 -7.01 21.23
CA ARG A 553 -30.40 -7.52 22.59
C ARG A 553 -29.12 -8.34 22.68
N ASP A 554 -28.97 -9.37 21.84
CA ASP A 554 -27.79 -10.23 21.85
C ASP A 554 -26.54 -9.48 21.42
N HIS A 555 -26.63 -8.61 20.41
CA HIS A 555 -25.52 -7.76 19.97
C HIS A 555 -24.99 -6.83 21.08
N ASN A 556 -25.90 -6.26 21.87
CA ASN A 556 -25.57 -5.40 23.00
C ASN A 556 -24.93 -6.23 24.13
N MET A 557 -25.43 -7.44 24.39
CA MET A 557 -24.79 -8.35 25.35
C MET A 557 -23.38 -8.75 24.92
N GLU A 558 -23.14 -9.03 23.64
CA GLU A 558 -21.78 -9.27 23.14
C GLU A 558 -20.88 -8.03 23.30
N LEU A 559 -21.42 -6.83 23.07
CA LEU A 559 -20.67 -5.60 23.28
C LEU A 559 -20.29 -5.42 24.76
N VAL A 560 -21.19 -5.72 25.69
CA VAL A 560 -20.89 -5.69 27.14
C VAL A 560 -19.74 -6.65 27.46
N ARG A 561 -19.82 -7.90 27.00
CA ARG A 561 -18.77 -8.90 27.24
C ARG A 561 -17.43 -8.45 26.66
N LEU A 562 -17.45 -7.91 25.45
CA LEU A 562 -16.26 -7.38 24.78
C LEU A 562 -15.64 -6.22 25.57
N LEU A 563 -16.41 -5.18 25.91
CA LEU A 563 -15.88 -4.00 26.60
C LEU A 563 -15.36 -4.35 28.00
N ASN A 564 -16.03 -5.24 28.73
CA ASN A 564 -15.54 -5.75 30.01
C ASN A 564 -14.20 -6.49 29.84
N ARG A 565 -14.08 -7.34 28.82
CA ARG A 565 -12.82 -8.05 28.49
C ARG A 565 -11.69 -7.09 28.14
N LEU A 566 -12.00 -5.97 27.50
CA LEU A 566 -11.04 -4.91 27.15
C LEU A 566 -10.74 -3.95 28.31
N GLY A 567 -11.45 -4.05 29.44
CA GLY A 567 -11.35 -3.11 30.55
C GLY A 567 -11.83 -1.69 30.20
N GLN A 568 -12.71 -1.55 29.19
CA GLN A 568 -13.28 -0.26 28.80
C GLN A 568 -14.62 -0.01 29.51
N PRO A 569 -14.91 1.25 29.91
CA PRO A 569 -16.20 1.58 30.49
C PRO A 569 -17.33 1.36 29.48
N LEU A 570 -18.47 0.87 29.96
CA LEU A 570 -19.65 0.73 29.10
C LEU A 570 -20.23 2.13 28.79
N PRO A 571 -20.63 2.40 27.54
CA PRO A 571 -21.36 3.62 27.22
C PRO A 571 -22.63 3.77 28.07
N SER A 572 -22.94 5.01 28.44
CA SER A 572 -24.13 5.39 29.23
C SER A 572 -25.43 4.89 28.60
N TRP A 573 -25.58 4.96 27.28
CA TRP A 573 -26.75 4.44 26.57
C TRP A 573 -26.89 2.92 26.69
N LEU A 574 -25.77 2.20 26.79
CA LEU A 574 -25.76 0.73 26.91
C LEU A 574 -26.16 0.33 28.34
N HIS A 575 -25.68 1.06 29.34
CA HIS A 575 -26.14 0.89 30.73
C HIS A 575 -27.66 1.07 30.86
N GLN A 576 -28.20 2.14 30.25
CA GLN A 576 -29.64 2.42 30.26
C GLN A 576 -30.44 1.31 29.56
N GLU A 577 -30.00 0.84 28.39
CA GLU A 577 -30.68 -0.23 27.66
C GLU A 577 -30.76 -1.52 28.48
N LEU A 578 -29.68 -1.86 29.20
CA LEU A 578 -29.62 -3.06 30.05
C LEU A 578 -30.48 -2.93 31.31
N GLN A 579 -30.64 -1.72 31.85
CA GLN A 579 -31.53 -1.47 32.98
C GLN A 579 -33.00 -1.58 32.56
N ASN A 580 -33.34 -1.07 31.38
CA ASN A 580 -34.71 -1.11 30.85
C ASN A 580 -35.13 -2.51 30.36
N SER A 581 -34.18 -3.42 30.18
CA SER A 581 -34.41 -4.81 29.74
C SER A 581 -34.51 -5.81 30.91
N ARG A 582 -34.34 -5.36 32.15
CA ARG A 582 -34.60 -6.11 33.39
C ARG A 582 -35.99 -5.80 33.89
#